data_AF-X1JKG8-F1
#
_entry.id   AF-X1JKG8-F1
#
_cell.length_a   1.000
_cell.length_b   1.000
_cell.length_c   1.000
_cell.angle_alpha   90.00
_cell.angle_beta   90.00
_cell.angle_gamma   90.00
#
_symmetry.space_group_name_H-M   'P 1'
#
loop_
_entity.id
_entity.type
_entity.pdbx_description
1 polymer ?
#
loop_
_entity_poly.entity_id
_entity_poly.type
_entity_poly.pdbx_seq_one_letter_code
_entity_poly.pdbx_strand_id
1 'polypeptide(L)' 'MANEIDLTMYFCPKCKKEEMCGHSTYCGRCGTKIKKIEMIVCMEDNRVNRLLLKGQD' A
#
# COMPACT_ATOMS: atom_id res chain seq x y z
N MET A 1 -10.53 18.06 -12.69
CA MET A 1 -10.72 16.62 -12.97
C MET A 1 -10.00 15.89 -11.87
N ALA A 2 -10.71 15.13 -11.04
CA ALA A 2 -10.09 14.30 -10.01
C ALA A 2 -9.52 13.04 -10.67
N ASN A 3 -8.23 12.77 -10.45
CA ASN A 3 -7.59 11.55 -10.93
C ASN A 3 -7.51 10.55 -9.77
N GLU A 4 -8.07 9.36 -9.96
CA GLU A 4 -7.93 8.25 -9.01
C GLU A 4 -6.72 7.39 -9.42
N ILE A 5 -5.78 7.22 -8.49
CA ILE A 5 -4.60 6.36 -8.67
C ILE A 5 -4.76 5.16 -7.76
N ASP A 6 -4.77 3.97 -8.33
CA ASP A 6 -4.69 2.72 -7.57
C ASP A 6 -3.22 2.42 -7.25
N LEU A 7 -2.88 2.42 -5.97
CA LEU A 7 -1.55 2.09 -5.47
C LEU A 7 -1.65 0.83 -4.62
N THR A 8 -0.78 -0.14 -4.91
CA THR A 8 -0.58 -1.30 -4.05
C THR A 8 0.75 -1.15 -3.32
N MET A 9 0.71 -1.20 -1.98
CA MET A 9 1.89 -1.21 -1.13
C MET A 9 1.92 -2.48 -0.27
N TYR A 10 3.12 -2.97 0.04
CA TYR A 10 3.30 -4.12 0.91
C TYR A 10 4.00 -3.68 2.19
N PHE A 11 3.44 -4.02 3.34
CA PHE A 11 3.98 -3.62 4.64
C PHE A 11 4.27 -4.81 5.54
N CYS A 12 5.49 -4.89 6.08
CA CYS A 12 5.84 -5.91 7.06
C CYS A 12 5.43 -5.44 8.47
N PRO A 13 4.46 -6.09 9.14
CA PRO A 13 3.99 -5.66 10.46
C PRO A 13 5.04 -5.82 11.57
N LYS A 14 6.00 -6.73 11.39
CA LYS A 14 7.06 -7.00 12.38
C LYS A 14 8.24 -6.06 12.24
N CYS A 15 8.73 -5.86 11.00
CA CYS A 15 9.83 -4.95 10.73
C CYS A 15 9.41 -3.48 10.64
N LYS A 16 8.09 -3.21 10.55
CA LYS A 16 7.52 -1.88 10.30
C LYS A 16 8.14 -1.19 9.09
N LYS A 17 8.46 -1.97 8.05
CA LYS A 17 9.05 -1.50 6.81
C LYS A 17 8.11 -1.77 5.64
N GLU A 18 8.03 -0.79 4.77
CA GLU A 18 7.44 -0.90 3.45
C GLU A 18 8.36 -1.75 2.56
N GLU A 19 7.75 -2.65 1.81
CA GLU A 19 8.38 -3.46 0.78
C GLU A 19 7.73 -3.06 -0.56
N MET A 20 8.54 -2.61 -1.51
CA MET A 20 8.06 -2.19 -2.83
C MET A 20 7.90 -3.37 -3.82
N CYS A 21 8.26 -4.60 -3.41
CA CYS A 21 8.32 -5.75 -4.31
C CYS A 21 7.05 -6.60 -4.24
N GLY A 22 6.17 -6.42 -5.23
CA GLY A 22 4.84 -7.06 -5.32
C GLY A 22 4.78 -8.55 -5.66
N HIS A 23 5.84 -9.31 -5.39
CA HIS A 23 5.89 -10.75 -5.67
C HIS A 23 6.14 -11.64 -4.45
N SER A 24 6.55 -11.07 -3.30
CA SER A 24 6.81 -11.87 -2.10
C SER A 24 5.68 -11.73 -1.09
N THR A 25 5.08 -12.86 -0.70
CA THR A 25 4.08 -12.91 0.39
C THR A 25 4.75 -12.78 1.77
N TYR A 26 6.07 -12.93 1.86
CA TYR A 26 6.84 -12.94 3.11
C TYR A 26 7.99 -11.94 3.09
N CYS A 27 8.21 -11.25 4.21
CA CYS A 27 9.25 -10.25 4.35
C CYS A 27 10.63 -10.91 4.25
N GLY A 28 11.47 -10.42 3.34
CA GLY A 28 12.81 -10.99 3.10
C GLY A 28 13.77 -10.87 4.29
N ARG A 29 13.47 -10.03 5.28
CA ARG A 29 14.32 -9.85 6.47
C ARG A 29 13.97 -10.77 7.64
N CYS A 30 12.68 -10.99 7.88
CA CYS A 30 12.21 -11.64 9.11
C CYS A 30 11.26 -12.82 8.87
N GLY A 31 10.96 -13.14 7.60
CA GLY A 31 10.06 -14.21 7.20
C GLY A 31 8.59 -14.00 7.57
N THR A 32 8.22 -12.86 8.16
CA THR A 32 6.83 -12.58 8.54
C THR A 32 5.99 -12.28 7.30
N LYS A 33 4.75 -12.78 7.27
CA LYS A 33 3.79 -12.50 6.20
C LYS A 33 3.60 -11.00 6.04
N ILE A 34 3.80 -10.51 4.82
CA ILE A 34 3.62 -9.10 4.49
C ILE A 34 2.12 -8.83 4.30
N LYS A 35 1.65 -7.68 4.77
CA LYS A 35 0.28 -7.23 4.52
C LYS A 35 0.25 -6.44 3.21
N LYS A 36 -0.59 -6.86 2.28
CA LYS A 36 -0.93 -6.06 1.10
C LYS A 36 -1.89 -4.96 1.54
N ILE A 37 -1.60 -3.74 1.14
CA ILE A 37 -2.43 -2.57 1.37
C ILE A 37 -2.75 -1.99 0.00
N GLU A 38 -4.03 -1.98 -0.35
CA GLU A 38 -4.53 -1.35 -1.55
C GLU A 38 -5.04 0.05 -1.18
N MET A 39 -4.61 1.04 -1.93
CA MET A 39 -4.87 2.44 -1.65
C MET A 39 -5.40 3.12 -2.91
N ILE A 40 -6.55 3.77 -2.81
CA ILE A 40 -6.97 4.73 -3.83
C ILE A 40 -6.51 6.12 -3.38
N VAL A 41 -5.71 6.77 -4.22
CA VAL A 41 -5.31 8.16 -4.06
C VAL A 41 -6.14 9.00 -5.00
N CYS A 42 -7.02 9.85 -4.46
CA CYS A 42 -7.72 10.85 -5.25
C CYS A 42 -6.86 12.11 -5.30
N MET A 43 -6.34 12.44 -6.48
CA MET A 43 -5.56 13.65 -6.72
C MET A 43 -6.39 14.71 -7.43
N GLU A 44 -6.27 15.96 -6.96
CA GLU A 44 -6.80 17.15 -7.61
C GLU A 44 -5.69 18.20 -7.62
N ASP A 45 -5.44 18.84 -8.77
CA ASP A 45 -4.39 19.85 -8.94
C ASP A 45 -3.01 19.41 -8.39
N ASN A 46 -2.61 18.16 -8.67
CA ASN A 46 -1.35 17.55 -8.20
C ASN A 46 -1.22 17.42 -6.66
N ARG A 47 -2.31 17.55 -5.90
CA ARG A 47 -2.33 17.34 -4.46
C ARG A 47 -3.16 16.11 -4.11
N VAL A 48 -2.69 15.35 -3.13
CA VAL A 48 -3.47 14.26 -2.54
C VAL A 48 -4.61 14.88 -1.73
N ASN A 49 -5.84 14.68 -2.18
CA ASN A 49 -7.03 15.20 -1.52
C ASN A 49 -7.64 14.14 -0.58
N ARG A 50 -7.60 12.87 -1.00
CA ARG A 50 -8.16 11.75 -0.22
C ARG A 50 -7.34 10.47 -0.41
N LEU A 51 -7.17 9.73 0.69
CA LEU A 51 -6.54 8.41 0.75
C LEU A 51 -7.57 7.40 1.24
N LEU A 52 -7.90 6.39 0.44
CA LEU A 52 -8.82 5.32 0.81
C LEU A 52 -8.08 4.00 0.89
N LEU A 53 -8.06 3.38 2.07
CA LEU A 53 -7.57 2.00 2.24
C LEU A 53 -8.67 1.04 1.80
N LYS A 54 -8.41 0.20 0.80
CA LYS A 54 -9.31 -0.91 0.46
C LYS A 54 -9.02 -2.09 1.39
N GLY A 55 -10.05 -2.50 2.11
CA GLY A 55 -10.12 -3.81 2.78
C GLY A 55 -9.83 -3.80 4.28
N GLN A 56 -10.90 -3.92 5.07
CA GLN A 56 -10.94 -4.83 6.22
C GLN A 56 -12.31 -5.51 6.18
N ASP A 57 -12.38 -6.70 5.58
CA ASP A 57 -13.41 -7.71 5.86
C ASP A 57 -12.71 -8.85 6.61
#